data_AF-A0A6G6KE73-F1
#
_entry.id   AF-A0A6G6KE73-F1
#
_cell.length_a   1.000
_cell.length_b   1.000
_cell.length_c   1.000
_cell.angle_alpha   90.00
_cell.angle_beta   90.00
_cell.angle_gamma   90.00
#
_symmetry.space_group_name_H-M   'P 1'
#
loop_
_entity.id
_entity.type
_entity.pdbx_description
1 polymer ?
#
loop_
_entity_poly.entity_id
_entity_poly.type
_entity_poly.pdbx_seq_one_letter_code
_entity_poly.pdbx_strand_id
1 'polypeptide(L)'
;MMFCQAVPNQGPDTHAKKEFTNSLGMKLVGLPHTPVVISIWETRVADWETYLKHEGTTWTHKPPFTQTLEDPVVNITLPEAMEFCNWLTTLERKSGKISERQSYRLPTKLEWDAAAGITADGNQSNASFPWGDTWPPMRQSGNYYARRITGGRDDGFEFTAPVGQFFPSRSGCYDLGGNASEWTADADPEGTLTSALRGGSWMYWRRECLESQYVYSAPGTTRSPGIGFRVVLEDGAETARLARDRQSSAAKLMEKPAVDQKEVDEMKRKLMEKRRQQEERSSATPRSSSPSPAQEAPATK
;
A
#
# COMPACT_ATOMS: atom_id res chain seq x y z
N MET A 1 -36.06 -8.55 26.93
CA MET A 1 -34.74 -8.64 26.28
C MET A 1 -34.85 -7.92 24.95
N MET A 2 -34.07 -6.86 24.76
CA MET A 2 -34.22 -5.87 23.71
C MET A 2 -33.87 -6.43 22.32
N PHE A 3 -34.75 -6.19 21.36
CA PHE A 3 -34.48 -6.29 19.94
C PHE A 3 -33.54 -5.13 19.55
N CYS A 4 -32.32 -5.45 19.10
CA CYS A 4 -31.41 -4.45 18.54
C CYS A 4 -31.76 -4.29 17.04
N GLN A 5 -32.48 -3.21 16.72
CA GLN A 5 -32.78 -2.84 15.34
C GLN A 5 -31.50 -2.42 14.62
N ALA A 6 -31.27 -3.01 13.45
CA ALA A 6 -30.25 -2.57 12.53
C ALA A 6 -30.58 -1.15 12.03
N VAL A 7 -29.65 -0.23 12.19
CA VAL A 7 -29.71 1.10 11.57
C VAL A 7 -29.26 0.95 10.11
N PRO A 8 -30.08 1.32 9.11
CA PRO A 8 -29.65 1.32 7.73
C PRO A 8 -28.84 2.59 7.47
N ASN A 9 -27.51 2.48 7.35
CA ASN A 9 -26.70 3.58 6.82
C ASN A 9 -26.62 3.45 5.31
N GLN A 10 -27.52 4.16 4.62
CA GLN A 10 -27.48 4.41 3.19
C GLN A 10 -26.68 5.70 2.95
N GLY A 11 -25.48 5.55 2.39
CA GLY A 11 -24.76 6.59 1.66
C GLY A 11 -24.12 5.96 0.43
N PRO A 12 -24.22 6.56 -0.77
CA PRO A 12 -23.67 5.96 -1.98
C PRO A 12 -22.20 6.33 -2.08
N ASP A 13 -21.30 5.45 -1.60
CA ASP A 13 -19.90 5.49 -2.02
C ASP A 13 -19.70 4.48 -3.15
N THR A 14 -20.44 4.69 -4.25
CA THR A 14 -20.35 3.86 -5.45
C THR A 14 -19.45 4.55 -6.48
N HIS A 15 -18.20 4.79 -6.12
CA HIS A 15 -17.16 4.68 -7.14
C HIS A 15 -16.98 3.18 -7.39
N ALA A 16 -17.78 2.63 -8.32
CA ALA A 16 -17.61 1.24 -8.75
C ALA A 16 -16.13 1.02 -9.06
N LYS A 17 -15.49 0.06 -8.38
CA LYS A 17 -14.08 -0.27 -8.61
C LYS A 17 -13.92 -0.56 -10.09
N LYS A 18 -13.10 0.22 -10.78
CA LYS A 18 -12.83 0.00 -12.21
C LYS A 18 -12.02 -1.28 -12.33
N GLU A 19 -12.69 -2.37 -12.71
CA GLU A 19 -12.05 -3.65 -12.97
C GLU A 19 -11.65 -3.75 -14.44
N PHE A 20 -10.47 -4.29 -14.70
CA PHE A 20 -9.96 -4.50 -16.04
C PHE A 20 -9.17 -5.81 -16.08
N THR A 21 -9.28 -6.58 -17.16
CA THR A 21 -8.45 -7.76 -17.39
C THR A 21 -7.79 -7.64 -18.74
N ASN A 22 -6.45 -7.70 -18.72
CA ASN A 22 -5.64 -7.55 -19.90
C ASN A 22 -5.59 -8.86 -20.74
N SER A 23 -4.93 -8.81 -21.88
CA SER A 23 -4.77 -9.93 -22.80
C SER A 23 -3.95 -11.11 -22.24
N LEU A 24 -3.19 -10.90 -21.17
CA LEU A 24 -2.44 -11.93 -20.44
C LEU A 24 -3.24 -12.56 -19.29
N GLY A 25 -4.47 -12.08 -19.05
CA GLY A 25 -5.31 -12.53 -17.93
C GLY A 25 -4.95 -11.89 -16.59
N MET A 26 -4.08 -10.86 -16.57
CA MET A 26 -3.80 -10.08 -15.37
C MET A 26 -5.05 -9.29 -15.00
N LYS A 27 -5.46 -9.37 -13.72
CA LYS A 27 -6.60 -8.62 -13.19
C LYS A 27 -6.12 -7.32 -12.58
N LEU A 28 -6.73 -6.21 -12.98
CA LEU A 28 -6.41 -4.87 -12.52
C LEU A 28 -7.63 -4.23 -11.85
N VAL A 29 -7.39 -3.47 -10.79
CA VAL A 29 -8.42 -2.75 -10.02
C VAL A 29 -8.08 -1.27 -9.89
N GLY A 30 -9.09 -0.41 -9.97
CA GLY A 30 -8.95 1.02 -9.74
C GLY A 30 -8.50 1.32 -8.32
N LEU A 31 -7.46 2.15 -8.20
CA LEU A 31 -7.01 2.66 -6.92
C LEU A 31 -7.74 3.98 -6.59
N PRO A 32 -8.33 4.13 -5.40
CA PRO A 32 -8.96 5.38 -5.00
C PRO A 32 -7.99 6.56 -5.09
N HIS A 33 -8.48 7.70 -5.58
CA HIS A 33 -7.73 8.96 -5.68
C HIS A 33 -6.47 8.93 -6.57
N THR A 34 -6.31 7.90 -7.40
CA THR A 34 -5.27 7.84 -8.43
C THR A 34 -5.90 7.69 -9.82
N PRO A 35 -5.21 8.08 -10.89
CA PRO A 35 -5.71 7.92 -12.27
C PRO A 35 -5.51 6.50 -12.83
N VAL A 36 -5.02 5.55 -12.03
CA VAL A 36 -4.57 4.24 -12.52
C VAL A 36 -5.46 3.09 -12.06
N VAL A 37 -5.44 2.02 -12.85
CA VAL A 37 -5.83 0.69 -12.40
C VAL A 37 -4.55 -0.15 -12.21
N ILE A 38 -4.40 -0.80 -11.06
CA ILE A 38 -3.20 -1.58 -10.70
C ILE A 38 -3.45 -3.07 -10.81
N SER A 39 -2.46 -3.84 -11.25
CA SER A 39 -2.50 -5.31 -11.17
C SER A 39 -2.65 -5.75 -9.71
N ILE A 40 -3.63 -6.61 -9.44
CA ILE A 40 -3.90 -7.10 -8.09
C ILE A 40 -2.77 -8.01 -7.58
N TRP A 41 -1.92 -8.52 -8.46
CA TRP A 41 -0.74 -9.32 -8.12
C TRP A 41 0.49 -8.90 -8.94
N GLU A 42 1.65 -9.42 -8.54
CA GLU A 42 2.93 -9.31 -9.25
C GLU A 42 2.84 -9.89 -10.68
N THR A 43 3.65 -9.38 -11.61
CA THR A 43 3.79 -9.99 -12.95
C THR A 43 4.31 -11.40 -12.80
N ARG A 44 3.63 -12.40 -13.38
CA ARG A 44 3.98 -13.81 -13.20
C ARG A 44 5.03 -14.28 -14.19
N VAL A 45 5.63 -15.42 -13.91
CA VAL A 45 6.49 -16.15 -14.86
C VAL A 45 5.76 -16.42 -16.18
N ALA A 46 4.47 -16.80 -16.16
CA ALA A 46 3.67 -17.00 -17.38
C ALA A 46 3.58 -15.74 -18.26
N ASP A 47 3.39 -14.58 -17.61
CA ASP A 47 3.26 -13.30 -18.29
C ASP A 47 4.59 -12.91 -18.95
N TRP A 48 5.70 -13.10 -18.21
CA TRP A 48 7.05 -12.86 -18.70
C TRP A 48 7.47 -13.80 -19.82
N GLU A 49 7.18 -15.10 -19.72
CA GLU A 49 7.50 -16.07 -20.79
C GLU A 49 6.69 -15.79 -22.07
N THR A 50 5.46 -15.28 -21.93
CA THR A 50 4.66 -14.83 -23.09
C THR A 50 5.32 -13.63 -23.79
N TYR A 51 5.82 -12.66 -23.01
CA TYR A 51 6.61 -11.54 -23.54
C TYR A 51 7.86 -12.01 -24.30
N LEU A 52 8.69 -12.83 -23.66
CA LEU A 52 9.93 -13.31 -24.28
C LEU A 52 9.67 -14.11 -25.56
N LYS A 53 8.62 -14.94 -25.56
CA LYS A 53 8.20 -15.69 -26.75
C LYS A 53 7.78 -14.76 -27.89
N HIS A 54 7.09 -13.66 -27.60
CA HIS A 54 6.73 -12.66 -28.62
C HIS A 54 7.97 -11.97 -29.20
N GLU A 55 8.93 -11.59 -28.36
CA GLU A 55 10.18 -10.95 -28.77
C GLU A 55 11.19 -11.91 -29.41
N GLY A 56 10.93 -13.22 -29.38
CA GLY A 56 11.86 -14.23 -29.89
C GLY A 56 13.14 -14.37 -29.05
N THR A 57 13.05 -14.05 -27.75
CA THR A 57 14.18 -14.09 -26.80
C THR A 57 13.98 -15.18 -25.74
N THR A 58 15.00 -15.40 -24.91
CA THR A 58 14.96 -16.40 -23.83
C THR A 58 15.36 -15.77 -22.51
N TRP A 59 14.88 -16.34 -21.41
CA TRP A 59 15.18 -15.83 -20.07
C TRP A 59 16.56 -16.32 -19.61
N THR A 60 17.55 -15.44 -19.70
CA THR A 60 18.96 -15.77 -19.42
C THR A 60 19.34 -15.71 -17.95
N HIS A 61 18.55 -15.02 -17.13
CA HIS A 61 18.86 -14.77 -15.71
C HIS A 61 17.81 -15.35 -14.75
N LYS A 62 17.39 -16.60 -14.97
CA LYS A 62 16.49 -17.30 -14.03
C LYS A 62 17.10 -17.37 -12.62
N PRO A 63 16.30 -17.31 -11.55
CA PRO A 63 16.81 -17.47 -10.20
C PRO A 63 17.37 -18.89 -9.98
N PRO A 64 18.24 -19.10 -8.98
CA PRO A 64 18.82 -20.41 -8.67
C PRO A 64 17.85 -21.33 -7.90
N PHE A 65 16.56 -21.24 -8.21
CA PHE A 65 15.49 -22.09 -7.68
C PHE A 65 14.38 -22.27 -8.72
N THR A 66 13.51 -23.26 -8.48
CA THR A 66 12.38 -23.54 -9.38
C THR A 66 11.23 -22.58 -9.09
N GLN A 67 10.63 -22.03 -10.15
CA GLN A 67 9.42 -21.23 -10.08
C GLN A 67 8.32 -21.91 -10.90
N THR A 68 7.07 -21.81 -10.44
CA THR A 68 5.91 -22.19 -11.27
C THR A 68 5.56 -21.05 -12.24
N LEU A 69 4.65 -21.32 -13.18
CA LEU A 69 4.11 -20.29 -14.07
C LEU A 69 3.30 -19.21 -13.33
N GLU A 70 2.81 -19.51 -12.12
CA GLU A 70 2.02 -18.58 -11.30
C GLU A 70 2.86 -17.82 -10.27
N ASP A 71 4.16 -18.13 -10.13
CA ASP A 71 5.07 -17.38 -9.28
C ASP A 71 5.36 -15.98 -9.87
N PRO A 72 5.73 -14.98 -9.06
CA PRO A 72 6.21 -13.70 -9.58
C PRO A 72 7.50 -13.90 -10.38
N VAL A 73 7.62 -13.22 -11.50
CA VAL A 73 8.90 -13.14 -12.20
C VAL A 73 9.88 -12.33 -11.33
N VAL A 74 11.04 -12.92 -11.04
CA VAL A 74 12.12 -12.27 -10.25
C VAL A 74 13.40 -12.17 -11.05
N ASN A 75 14.49 -11.65 -10.47
CA ASN A 75 15.72 -11.37 -11.22
C ASN A 75 15.46 -10.44 -12.41
N ILE A 76 14.52 -9.49 -12.30
CA ILE A 76 14.23 -8.52 -13.36
C ILE A 76 14.82 -7.17 -12.97
N THR A 77 15.50 -6.53 -13.91
CA THR A 77 16.05 -5.16 -13.74
C THR A 77 14.96 -4.13 -14.04
N LEU A 78 15.14 -2.89 -13.57
CA LEU A 78 14.20 -1.81 -13.83
C LEU A 78 13.96 -1.57 -15.33
N PRO A 79 15.00 -1.50 -16.20
CA PRO A 79 14.78 -1.36 -17.64
C PRO A 79 13.99 -2.51 -18.27
N GLU A 80 14.30 -3.76 -17.91
CA GLU A 80 13.58 -4.94 -18.41
C GLU A 80 12.09 -4.91 -18.01
N ALA A 81 11.78 -4.47 -16.79
CA ALA A 81 10.40 -4.30 -16.34
C ALA A 81 9.67 -3.17 -17.11
N MET A 82 10.37 -2.07 -17.42
CA MET A 82 9.84 -0.99 -18.26
C MET A 82 9.62 -1.44 -19.72
N GLU A 83 10.53 -2.23 -20.29
CA GLU A 83 10.40 -2.81 -21.63
C GLU A 83 9.16 -3.72 -21.72
N PHE A 84 8.92 -4.56 -20.72
CA PHE A 84 7.69 -5.35 -20.63
C PHE A 84 6.43 -4.47 -20.65
N CYS A 85 6.42 -3.38 -19.88
CA CYS A 85 5.29 -2.43 -19.87
C CYS A 85 5.08 -1.78 -21.24
N ASN A 86 6.16 -1.38 -21.93
CA ASN A 86 6.10 -0.79 -23.27
C ASN A 86 5.59 -1.79 -24.31
N TRP A 87 6.08 -3.04 -24.25
CA TRP A 87 5.61 -4.13 -25.10
C TRP A 87 4.12 -4.38 -24.90
N LEU A 88 3.67 -4.55 -23.65
CA LEU A 88 2.27 -4.81 -23.33
C LEU A 88 1.38 -3.65 -23.81
N THR A 89 1.83 -2.40 -23.66
CA THR A 89 1.14 -1.21 -24.22
C THR A 89 0.96 -1.33 -25.72
N THR A 90 2.04 -1.65 -26.44
CA THR A 90 2.01 -1.76 -27.91
C THR A 90 1.09 -2.89 -28.36
N LEU A 91 1.19 -4.05 -27.71
CA LEU A 91 0.34 -5.21 -27.98
C LEU A 91 -1.15 -4.86 -27.82
N GLU A 92 -1.50 -4.22 -26.71
CA GLU A 92 -2.90 -3.95 -26.38
C GLU A 92 -3.50 -2.82 -27.21
N ARG A 93 -2.74 -1.75 -27.52
CA ARG A 93 -3.18 -0.71 -28.45
C ARG A 93 -3.42 -1.29 -29.85
N LYS A 94 -2.50 -2.13 -30.34
CA LYS A 94 -2.65 -2.80 -31.64
C LYS A 94 -3.90 -3.67 -31.70
N SER A 95 -4.27 -4.31 -30.58
CA SER A 95 -5.50 -5.12 -30.48
C SER A 95 -6.77 -4.30 -30.25
N GLY A 96 -6.66 -2.99 -29.96
CA GLY A 96 -7.77 -2.13 -29.57
C GLY A 96 -8.29 -2.37 -28.14
N LYS A 97 -7.60 -3.16 -27.32
CA LYS A 97 -7.98 -3.47 -25.93
C LYS A 97 -7.81 -2.25 -25.00
N ILE A 98 -6.84 -1.40 -25.29
CA ILE A 98 -6.65 -0.09 -24.65
C ILE A 98 -6.56 0.99 -25.73
N SER A 99 -6.89 2.23 -25.37
CA SER A 99 -6.82 3.37 -26.28
C SER A 99 -5.40 3.94 -26.41
N GLU A 100 -5.18 4.79 -27.41
CA GLU A 100 -3.91 5.53 -27.60
C GLU A 100 -3.51 6.43 -26.42
N ARG A 101 -4.48 6.81 -25.58
CA ARG A 101 -4.22 7.59 -24.36
C ARG A 101 -3.79 6.74 -23.18
N GLN A 102 -3.88 5.42 -23.31
CA GLN A 102 -3.62 4.49 -22.23
C GLN A 102 -2.31 3.75 -22.43
N SER A 103 -1.59 3.50 -21.34
CA SER A 103 -0.32 2.77 -21.35
C SER A 103 -0.10 2.02 -20.05
N TYR A 104 0.58 0.89 -20.17
CA TYR A 104 1.15 0.20 -19.02
C TYR A 104 2.46 0.85 -18.60
N ARG A 105 2.69 0.90 -17.30
CA ARG A 105 3.96 1.30 -16.68
C ARG A 105 4.09 0.65 -15.31
N LEU A 106 5.24 0.86 -14.68
CA LEU A 106 5.42 0.57 -13.26
C LEU A 106 4.58 1.56 -12.41
N PRO A 107 4.10 1.13 -11.23
CA PRO A 107 3.47 2.04 -10.27
C PRO A 107 4.50 3.07 -9.79
N THR A 108 4.08 4.30 -9.56
CA THR A 108 4.84 5.22 -8.68
C THR A 108 4.77 4.72 -7.24
N LYS A 109 5.67 5.18 -6.37
CA LYS A 109 5.67 4.85 -4.95
C LYS A 109 4.34 5.25 -4.33
N LEU A 110 3.79 6.40 -4.70
CA LEU A 110 2.51 6.86 -4.17
C LEU A 110 1.35 5.94 -4.59
N GLU A 111 1.35 5.44 -5.83
CA GLU A 111 0.33 4.47 -6.28
C GLU A 111 0.52 3.11 -5.61
N TRP A 112 1.77 2.66 -5.42
CA TRP A 112 2.07 1.46 -4.67
C TRP A 112 1.60 1.56 -3.22
N ASP A 113 1.85 2.70 -2.58
CA ASP A 113 1.43 3.01 -1.21
C ASP A 113 -0.09 3.00 -1.08
N ALA A 114 -0.80 3.60 -2.04
CA ALA A 114 -2.26 3.54 -2.11
C ALA A 114 -2.78 2.09 -2.29
N ALA A 115 -2.07 1.26 -3.07
CA ALA A 115 -2.39 -0.16 -3.20
C ALA A 115 -2.17 -0.93 -1.88
N ALA A 116 -1.14 -0.59 -1.12
CA ALA A 116 -0.87 -1.16 0.20
C ALA A 116 -1.84 -0.65 1.29
N GLY A 117 -2.67 0.35 0.98
CA GLY A 117 -3.65 0.93 1.89
C GLY A 117 -3.10 2.11 2.71
N ILE A 118 -1.93 2.64 2.37
CA ILE A 118 -1.35 3.84 2.97
C ILE A 118 -2.02 5.07 2.35
N THR A 119 -2.74 5.87 3.14
CA THR A 119 -3.43 7.09 2.68
C THR A 119 -2.53 8.33 2.76
N ALA A 120 -2.71 9.27 1.81
CA ALA A 120 -1.90 10.48 1.65
C ALA A 120 -2.03 11.50 2.80
N ASP A 121 -3.08 11.41 3.59
CA ASP A 121 -3.43 12.38 4.64
C ASP A 121 -2.49 12.29 5.86
N GLY A 122 -1.53 11.36 5.86
CA GLY A 122 -0.72 11.01 7.04
C GLY A 122 -1.54 10.38 8.17
N ASN A 123 -2.86 10.36 8.05
CA ASN A 123 -3.75 9.55 8.86
C ASN A 123 -3.51 8.11 8.43
N GLN A 124 -2.59 7.49 9.15
CA GLN A 124 -2.25 6.08 9.03
C GLN A 124 -3.57 5.30 8.95
N SER A 125 -3.77 4.48 7.92
CA SER A 125 -4.33 3.19 8.26
C SER A 125 -3.39 2.68 9.35
N ASN A 126 -3.85 2.54 10.60
CA ASN A 126 -2.96 2.19 11.71
C ASN A 126 -2.06 0.98 11.40
N ALA A 127 -2.43 0.16 10.40
CA ALA A 127 -1.68 -0.91 9.74
C ALA A 127 -0.20 -0.57 9.45
N SER A 128 0.67 -1.12 10.29
CA SER A 128 2.13 -1.09 10.13
C SER A 128 2.63 -1.90 8.93
N PHE A 129 1.86 -2.91 8.51
CA PHE A 129 2.21 -3.84 7.43
C PHE A 129 1.09 -3.94 6.38
N PRO A 130 1.36 -4.42 5.14
CA PRO A 130 0.34 -4.56 4.10
C PRO A 130 -0.84 -5.46 4.49
N TRP A 131 -0.62 -6.39 5.42
CA TRP A 131 -1.64 -7.31 5.98
C TRP A 131 -2.27 -6.82 7.30
N GLY A 132 -1.88 -5.66 7.85
CA GLY A 132 -2.40 -5.11 9.11
C GLY A 132 -1.32 -4.83 10.16
N ASP A 133 -1.68 -4.88 11.45
CA ASP A 133 -0.83 -4.44 12.58
C ASP A 133 -0.12 -5.56 13.35
N THR A 134 -0.46 -6.80 13.04
CA THR A 134 0.04 -7.92 13.84
C THR A 134 1.48 -8.27 13.48
N TRP A 135 2.32 -8.36 14.51
CA TRP A 135 3.67 -8.91 14.46
C TRP A 135 3.87 -9.95 15.58
N PRO A 136 4.54 -11.10 15.33
CA PRO A 136 5.04 -11.58 14.04
C PRO A 136 3.90 -11.85 13.04
N PRO A 137 4.20 -11.96 11.72
CA PRO A 137 3.17 -12.22 10.70
C PRO A 137 2.39 -13.50 11.04
N MET A 138 1.06 -13.43 10.89
CA MET A 138 0.21 -14.61 11.03
C MET A 138 0.33 -15.50 9.78
N ARG A 139 -0.26 -16.71 9.83
CA ARG A 139 -0.42 -17.50 8.60
C ARG A 139 -1.19 -16.66 7.57
N GLN A 140 -0.81 -16.80 6.30
CA GLN A 140 -1.41 -16.07 5.18
C GLN A 140 -1.13 -14.55 5.14
N SER A 141 -0.24 -14.01 5.98
CA SER A 141 0.17 -12.60 5.92
C SER A 141 1.01 -12.27 4.69
N GLY A 142 1.80 -13.22 4.20
CA GLY A 142 2.68 -13.09 3.04
C GLY A 142 3.77 -14.16 3.05
N ASN A 143 4.70 -14.06 2.11
CA ASN A 143 5.83 -14.97 1.93
C ASN A 143 7.14 -14.30 2.32
N TYR A 144 7.84 -14.83 3.33
CA TYR A 144 9.02 -14.23 3.94
C TYR A 144 10.07 -15.29 4.25
N TYR A 145 11.20 -14.85 4.80
CA TYR A 145 12.16 -15.78 5.37
C TYR A 145 11.74 -16.18 6.80
N ALA A 146 10.56 -16.82 6.89
CA ALA A 146 9.80 -17.04 8.12
C ALA A 146 10.62 -17.73 9.22
N ARG A 147 11.53 -18.65 8.87
CA ARG A 147 12.39 -19.37 9.82
C ARG A 147 13.32 -18.47 10.64
N ARG A 148 13.53 -17.21 10.22
CA ARG A 148 14.33 -16.22 10.97
C ARG A 148 13.51 -15.22 11.77
N ILE A 149 12.19 -15.26 11.65
CA ILE A 149 11.29 -14.40 12.42
C ILE A 149 11.04 -15.08 13.77
N THR A 150 11.46 -14.45 14.87
CA THR A 150 11.16 -14.95 16.22
C THR A 150 9.64 -15.04 16.43
N GLY A 151 9.14 -16.25 16.65
CA GLY A 151 7.70 -16.52 16.78
C GLY A 151 6.92 -16.53 15.45
N GLY A 152 7.61 -16.39 14.31
CA GLY A 152 7.04 -16.48 12.97
C GLY A 152 6.36 -17.83 12.72
N ARG A 153 5.37 -17.82 11.83
CA ARG A 153 4.71 -19.03 11.34
C ARG A 153 5.28 -19.39 9.97
N ASP A 154 5.44 -20.67 9.73
CA ASP A 154 5.76 -21.19 8.39
C ASP A 154 4.67 -20.76 7.40
N ASP A 155 5.09 -20.08 6.33
CA ASP A 155 4.26 -19.62 5.23
C ASP A 155 4.05 -20.70 4.15
N GLY A 156 4.80 -21.80 4.23
CA GLY A 156 4.68 -22.96 3.33
C GLY A 156 5.55 -22.88 2.09
N PHE A 157 6.43 -21.87 1.96
CA PHE A 157 7.25 -21.66 0.76
C PHE A 157 8.72 -21.43 1.13
N GLU A 158 9.63 -22.14 0.46
CA GLU A 158 11.08 -21.93 0.67
C GLU A 158 11.62 -20.72 -0.13
N PHE A 159 11.01 -20.44 -1.28
CA PHE A 159 11.36 -19.36 -2.21
C PHE A 159 10.11 -18.55 -2.56
N THR A 160 9.96 -18.10 -3.81
CA THR A 160 8.71 -17.48 -4.28
C THR A 160 7.51 -18.41 -4.13
N ALA A 161 6.34 -17.82 -3.96
CA ALA A 161 5.05 -18.48 -3.91
C ALA A 161 4.23 -18.06 -5.15
N PRO A 162 3.27 -18.89 -5.61
CA PRO A 162 2.27 -18.45 -6.57
C PRO A 162 1.61 -17.15 -6.10
N VAL A 163 1.31 -16.26 -7.03
CA VAL A 163 0.66 -14.99 -6.68
C VAL A 163 -0.76 -15.21 -6.16
N GLY A 164 -1.25 -14.29 -5.34
CA GLY A 164 -2.62 -14.28 -4.84
C GLY A 164 -2.93 -15.32 -3.76
N GLN A 165 -1.91 -15.93 -3.13
CA GLN A 165 -2.10 -16.95 -2.08
C GLN A 165 -2.35 -16.37 -0.69
N PHE A 166 -1.94 -15.12 -0.47
CA PHE A 166 -1.99 -14.45 0.84
C PHE A 166 -3.18 -13.49 0.94
N PHE A 167 -3.45 -12.96 2.14
CA PHE A 167 -4.56 -12.02 2.28
C PHE A 167 -4.29 -10.71 1.53
N PRO A 168 -5.28 -10.18 0.80
CA PRO A 168 -5.10 -8.93 0.08
C PRO A 168 -5.13 -7.73 1.04
N SER A 169 -4.53 -6.63 0.59
CA SER A 169 -4.70 -5.31 1.21
C SER A 169 -6.16 -4.85 1.12
N ARG A 170 -6.49 -3.75 1.81
CA ARG A 170 -7.82 -3.12 1.74
C ARG A 170 -8.21 -2.66 0.33
N SER A 171 -7.21 -2.39 -0.51
CA SER A 171 -7.41 -2.03 -1.92
C SER A 171 -7.73 -3.25 -2.79
N GLY A 172 -7.59 -4.47 -2.27
CA GLY A 172 -7.81 -5.73 -2.98
C GLY A 172 -6.57 -6.24 -3.73
N CYS A 173 -5.38 -5.76 -3.35
CA CYS A 173 -4.11 -6.15 -3.96
C CYS A 173 -3.39 -7.16 -3.07
N TYR A 174 -2.95 -8.24 -3.68
CA TYR A 174 -2.24 -9.35 -3.07
C TYR A 174 -0.73 -9.11 -3.11
N ASP A 175 -0.02 -9.82 -2.22
CA ASP A 175 1.43 -9.98 -2.24
C ASP A 175 2.22 -8.67 -2.10
N LEU A 176 1.58 -7.59 -1.62
CA LEU A 176 2.24 -6.31 -1.37
C LEU A 176 3.19 -6.35 -0.15
N GLY A 177 3.15 -7.42 0.63
CA GLY A 177 4.09 -7.66 1.73
C GLY A 177 4.77 -9.01 1.55
N GLY A 178 6.02 -9.02 1.07
CA GLY A 178 6.78 -10.24 0.82
C GLY A 178 6.65 -10.74 -0.62
N ASN A 179 6.94 -12.03 -0.82
CA ASN A 179 7.05 -12.67 -2.13
C ASN A 179 8.17 -12.05 -3.00
N ALA A 180 7.90 -11.00 -3.78
CA ALA A 180 8.94 -10.23 -4.45
C ALA A 180 8.86 -8.73 -4.09
N SER A 181 10.03 -8.13 -3.86
CA SER A 181 10.14 -6.68 -3.82
C SER A 181 9.86 -6.12 -5.21
N GLU A 182 9.15 -4.98 -5.28
CA GLU A 182 8.64 -4.47 -6.55
C GLU A 182 9.32 -3.16 -6.95
N TRP A 183 9.79 -3.10 -8.20
CA TRP A 183 10.23 -1.86 -8.83
C TRP A 183 9.10 -0.84 -8.93
N THR A 184 9.40 0.42 -8.59
CA THR A 184 8.51 1.56 -8.85
C THR A 184 9.06 2.48 -9.95
N ALA A 185 8.22 3.36 -10.47
CA ALA A 185 8.54 4.30 -11.55
C ALA A 185 9.17 5.61 -11.07
N ASP A 186 9.39 5.79 -9.76
CA ASP A 186 9.93 7.05 -9.23
C ASP A 186 11.38 7.18 -9.64
N ALA A 187 11.66 8.22 -10.43
CA ALA A 187 13.01 8.57 -10.81
C ALA A 187 13.78 9.15 -9.62
N ASP A 188 15.06 8.83 -9.56
CA ASP A 188 16.00 9.55 -8.70
C ASP A 188 16.10 11.02 -9.16
N PRO A 189 15.93 12.01 -8.25
CA PRO A 189 16.14 13.43 -8.54
C PRO A 189 17.50 13.74 -9.17
N GLU A 190 18.51 12.90 -8.94
CA GLU A 190 19.88 13.08 -9.41
C GLU A 190 20.10 12.58 -10.86
N GLY A 191 19.04 12.05 -11.50
CA GLY A 191 19.08 11.54 -12.87
C GLY A 191 19.84 10.23 -13.01
N THR A 192 20.21 9.58 -11.90
CA THR A 192 20.77 8.23 -11.94
C THR A 192 19.66 7.22 -12.20
N LEU A 193 19.97 6.11 -12.88
CA LEU A 193 19.04 5.00 -13.03
C LEU A 193 18.99 4.24 -11.71
N THR A 194 18.33 4.83 -10.71
CA THR A 194 18.06 4.29 -9.39
C THR A 194 16.56 4.38 -9.16
N SER A 195 15.98 3.36 -8.54
CA SER A 195 14.54 3.35 -8.22
C SER A 195 14.29 2.75 -6.84
N ALA A 196 13.15 3.12 -6.27
CA ALA A 196 12.64 2.55 -5.05
C ALA A 196 12.08 1.13 -5.29
N LEU A 197 12.40 0.25 -4.35
CA LEU A 197 11.77 -1.05 -4.15
C LEU A 197 10.80 -0.97 -2.98
N ARG A 198 9.65 -1.63 -3.12
CA ARG A 198 8.60 -1.70 -2.09
C ARG A 198 8.25 -3.14 -1.74
N GLY A 199 7.56 -3.33 -0.61
CA GLY A 199 6.92 -4.59 -0.20
C GLY A 199 7.79 -5.65 0.47
N GLY A 200 9.10 -5.66 0.20
CA GLY A 200 9.98 -6.72 0.68
C GLY A 200 9.78 -8.03 -0.10
N SER A 201 10.54 -9.07 0.23
CA SER A 201 10.54 -10.33 -0.54
C SER A 201 10.57 -11.57 0.36
N TRP A 202 10.47 -12.75 -0.24
CA TRP A 202 10.67 -14.05 0.41
C TRP A 202 12.01 -14.17 1.15
N MET A 203 13.00 -13.31 0.85
CA MET A 203 14.31 -13.28 1.51
C MET A 203 14.32 -12.47 2.81
N TYR A 204 13.29 -11.66 3.06
CA TYR A 204 13.27 -10.67 4.14
C TYR A 204 12.66 -11.29 5.41
N TRP A 205 13.19 -10.89 6.57
CA TRP A 205 12.73 -11.37 7.89
C TRP A 205 12.77 -10.30 8.98
N ARG A 206 13.52 -9.22 8.75
CA ARG A 206 13.59 -8.11 9.69
C ARG A 206 12.29 -7.33 9.64
N ARG A 207 11.72 -7.04 10.81
CA ARG A 207 10.43 -6.35 10.95
C ARG A 207 10.38 -5.07 10.12
N GLU A 208 11.43 -4.26 10.24
CA GLU A 208 11.52 -2.94 9.60
C GLU A 208 11.47 -3.05 8.07
N CYS A 209 12.02 -4.14 7.51
CA CYS A 209 12.04 -4.37 6.06
C CYS A 209 10.68 -4.83 5.49
N LEU A 210 9.71 -5.17 6.34
CA LEU A 210 8.39 -5.65 5.93
C LEU A 210 7.26 -4.64 6.21
N GLU A 211 7.57 -3.52 6.86
CA GLU A 211 6.61 -2.43 7.06
C GLU A 211 6.20 -1.82 5.72
N SER A 212 4.93 -1.42 5.59
CA SER A 212 4.40 -0.85 4.35
C SER A 212 5.17 0.40 3.92
N GLN A 213 5.72 1.16 4.87
CA GLN A 213 6.49 2.38 4.61
C GLN A 213 7.93 2.12 4.17
N TYR A 214 8.46 0.91 4.34
CA TYR A 214 9.88 0.62 4.09
C TYR A 214 10.25 0.81 2.62
N VAL A 215 11.19 1.71 2.36
CA VAL A 215 11.75 1.95 1.02
C VAL A 215 13.18 1.42 1.01
N TYR A 216 13.52 0.65 -0.01
CA TYR A 216 14.90 0.33 -0.33
C TYR A 216 15.23 0.87 -1.73
N SER A 217 16.26 1.69 -1.86
CA SER A 217 16.71 2.18 -3.17
C SER A 217 17.77 1.25 -3.75
N ALA A 218 17.64 0.93 -5.02
CA ALA A 218 18.60 0.09 -5.74
C ALA A 218 18.94 0.70 -7.10
N PRO A 219 20.18 0.54 -7.59
CA PRO A 219 20.50 0.80 -8.99
C PRO A 219 19.55 0.00 -9.88
N GLY A 220 19.01 0.60 -10.94
CA GLY A 220 18.04 -0.03 -11.83
C GLY A 220 18.60 -1.22 -12.59
N THR A 221 19.93 -1.36 -12.67
CA THR A 221 20.62 -2.55 -13.21
C THR A 221 20.72 -3.70 -12.20
N THR A 222 20.26 -3.50 -10.95
CA THR A 222 20.29 -4.52 -9.91
C THR A 222 19.42 -5.70 -10.32
N ARG A 223 19.99 -6.89 -10.19
CA ARG A 223 19.29 -8.15 -10.39
C ARG A 223 19.34 -8.95 -9.10
N SER A 224 18.18 -9.36 -8.61
CA SER A 224 18.08 -10.13 -7.37
C SER A 224 16.93 -11.14 -7.45
N PRO A 225 17.11 -12.33 -6.86
CA PRO A 225 16.09 -13.37 -6.87
C PRO A 225 14.86 -13.03 -6.00
N GLY A 226 14.88 -11.90 -5.30
CA GLY A 226 13.73 -11.35 -4.58
C GLY A 226 13.18 -10.06 -5.20
N ILE A 227 13.61 -9.65 -6.41
CA ILE A 227 13.14 -8.43 -7.06
C ILE A 227 12.37 -8.78 -8.34
N GLY A 228 11.12 -8.33 -8.37
CA GLY A 228 10.19 -8.40 -9.51
C GLY A 228 9.50 -7.06 -9.72
N PHE A 229 8.26 -7.11 -10.21
CA PHE A 229 7.44 -5.90 -10.42
C PHE A 229 5.96 -6.26 -10.60
N ARG A 230 5.11 -5.23 -10.51
CA ARG A 230 3.73 -5.27 -11.00
C ARG A 230 3.48 -4.08 -11.93
N VAL A 231 2.39 -4.16 -12.70
CA VAL A 231 2.03 -3.11 -13.66
C VAL A 231 0.82 -2.31 -13.19
N VAL A 232 0.77 -1.06 -13.64
CA VAL A 232 -0.45 -0.23 -13.67
C VAL A 232 -0.82 0.07 -15.11
N LEU A 233 -2.11 0.25 -15.37
CA LEU A 233 -2.62 0.85 -16.60
C LEU A 233 -3.10 2.27 -16.28
N GLU A 234 -2.51 3.23 -16.98
CA GLU A 234 -2.79 4.66 -16.85
C GLU A 234 -3.65 5.16 -18.01
N ASP A 235 -4.49 6.18 -17.78
CA ASP A 235 -5.02 7.06 -18.84
C ASP A 235 -4.35 8.43 -18.70
N GLY A 236 -3.47 8.77 -19.66
CA GLY A 236 -2.65 9.98 -19.58
C GLY A 236 -3.47 11.27 -19.57
N ALA A 237 -4.67 11.29 -20.15
CA ALA A 237 -5.54 12.46 -20.11
C ALA A 237 -6.15 12.66 -18.71
N GLU A 238 -6.55 11.57 -18.05
CA GLU A 238 -7.05 11.65 -16.68
C GLU A 238 -5.93 11.99 -15.69
N THR A 239 -4.73 11.42 -15.86
CA THR A 239 -3.54 11.82 -15.09
C THR A 239 -3.27 13.32 -15.20
N ALA A 240 -3.25 13.85 -16.43
CA ALA A 240 -3.03 15.27 -16.67
C ALA A 240 -4.15 16.15 -16.07
N ARG A 241 -5.40 15.69 -16.12
CA ARG A 241 -6.53 16.37 -15.48
C ARG A 241 -6.36 16.42 -13.95
N LEU A 242 -6.14 15.28 -13.30
CA LEU A 242 -5.95 15.22 -11.84
C LEU A 242 -4.71 16.03 -11.38
N ALA A 243 -3.64 16.07 -12.18
CA ALA A 243 -2.48 16.91 -11.90
C ALA A 243 -2.84 18.41 -11.90
N ARG A 244 -3.61 18.88 -12.89
CA ARG A 244 -4.11 20.27 -12.95
C ARG A 244 -5.04 20.60 -11.80
N ASP A 245 -5.95 19.70 -11.45
CA ASP A 245 -6.90 19.89 -10.35
C ASP A 245 -6.18 20.00 -9.00
N ARG A 246 -5.12 19.19 -8.79
CA ARG A 246 -4.25 19.29 -7.61
C ARG A 246 -3.49 20.62 -7.57
N GLN A 247 -2.91 21.05 -8.69
CA GLN A 247 -2.18 22.32 -8.75
C GLN A 247 -3.11 23.52 -8.51
N SER A 248 -4.33 23.51 -9.07
CA SER A 248 -5.34 24.54 -8.81
C SER A 248 -5.78 24.57 -7.34
N SER A 249 -6.01 23.41 -6.75
CA SER A 249 -6.37 23.28 -5.34
C SER A 249 -5.26 23.80 -4.42
N ALA A 250 -3.99 23.46 -4.71
CA ALA A 250 -2.84 23.95 -3.98
C ALA A 250 -2.68 25.47 -4.11
N ALA A 251 -2.85 26.03 -5.31
CA ALA A 251 -2.81 27.47 -5.55
C ALA A 251 -3.89 28.21 -4.74
N LYS A 252 -5.14 27.72 -4.76
CA LYS A 252 -6.23 28.28 -3.94
C LYS A 252 -5.96 28.23 -2.44
N LEU A 253 -5.23 27.21 -1.97
CA LEU A 253 -4.83 27.11 -0.56
C LEU A 253 -3.77 28.16 -0.21
N MET A 254 -2.84 28.45 -1.14
CA MET A 254 -1.81 29.50 -0.98
C MET A 254 -2.38 30.92 -1.11
N GLU A 255 -3.46 31.11 -1.86
CA GLU A 255 -4.18 32.39 -1.97
C GLU A 255 -5.00 32.74 -0.71
N LYS A 256 -5.21 31.78 0.22
CA LYS A 256 -5.86 32.11 1.49
C LYS A 256 -4.99 33.10 2.24
N PRO A 257 -5.51 34.31 2.56
CA PRO A 257 -4.74 35.29 3.32
C PRO A 257 -4.32 34.67 4.65
N ALA A 258 -3.10 34.98 5.09
CA ALA A 258 -2.65 34.62 6.42
C ALA A 258 -3.65 35.17 7.45
N VAL A 259 -4.04 34.34 8.43
CA VAL A 259 -4.93 34.74 9.52
C VAL A 259 -4.36 36.00 10.19
N ASP A 260 -5.16 37.05 10.35
CA ASP A 260 -4.70 38.32 10.93
C ASP A 260 -4.17 38.07 12.36
N GLN A 261 -3.12 38.79 12.76
CA GLN A 261 -2.52 38.62 14.08
C GLN A 261 -3.55 38.86 15.20
N LYS A 262 -4.52 39.74 14.97
CA LYS A 262 -5.64 39.96 15.90
C LYS A 262 -6.55 38.74 16.04
N GLU A 263 -6.84 38.06 14.93
CA GLU A 263 -7.62 36.81 14.94
C GLU A 263 -6.86 35.69 15.64
N VAL A 264 -5.55 35.58 15.40
CA VAL A 264 -4.67 34.63 16.11
C VAL A 264 -4.68 34.90 17.62
N ASP A 265 -4.58 36.16 18.02
CA ASP A 265 -4.57 36.56 19.43
C ASP A 265 -5.94 36.32 20.09
N GLU A 266 -7.05 36.53 19.37
CA GLU A 266 -8.40 36.19 19.83
C GLU A 266 -8.58 34.67 19.99
N MET A 267 -8.08 33.88 19.03
CA MET A 267 -8.10 32.42 19.12
C MET A 267 -7.31 31.91 20.33
N LYS A 268 -6.11 32.47 20.58
CA LYS A 268 -5.30 32.15 21.76
C LYS A 268 -6.05 32.49 23.05
N ARG A 269 -6.70 33.67 23.11
CA ARG A 269 -7.50 34.07 24.27
C ARG A 269 -8.64 33.09 24.54
N LYS A 270 -9.41 32.73 23.51
CA LYS A 270 -10.52 31.74 23.62
C LYS A 270 -10.01 30.37 24.07
N LEU A 271 -8.85 29.94 23.57
CA LEU A 271 -8.24 28.66 23.96
C LEU A 271 -7.80 28.65 25.43
N MET A 272 -7.15 29.72 25.90
CA MET A 272 -6.72 29.85 27.29
C MET A 272 -7.92 29.92 28.25
N GLU A 273 -8.98 30.62 27.88
CA GLU A 273 -10.21 30.70 28.66
C GLU A 273 -10.92 29.34 28.76
N LYS A 274 -10.96 28.58 27.66
CA LYS A 274 -11.48 27.21 27.65
C LYS A 274 -10.68 26.26 28.55
N ARG A 275 -9.34 26.37 28.54
CA ARG A 275 -8.46 25.58 29.43
C ARG A 275 -8.72 25.92 30.91
N ARG A 276 -8.80 27.21 31.24
CA ARG A 276 -9.10 27.65 32.61
C ARG A 276 -10.46 27.12 33.10
N GLN A 277 -11.51 27.22 32.28
CA GLN A 277 -12.83 26.69 32.62
C GLN A 277 -12.84 25.16 32.79
N GLN A 278 -11.99 24.44 32.04
CA GLN A 278 -11.84 22.99 32.17
C GLN A 278 -11.09 22.61 33.46
N GLU A 279 -10.06 23.38 33.83
CA GLU A 279 -9.33 23.22 35.10
C GLU A 279 -10.22 23.52 36.31
N GLU A 280 -11.00 24.61 36.28
CA GLU A 280 -11.96 24.97 37.33
C GLU A 280 -13.07 23.92 37.49
N ARG A 281 -13.56 23.33 36.39
CA ARG A 281 -14.51 22.20 36.45
C ARG A 281 -13.89 20.94 37.06
N SER A 282 -12.61 20.68 36.79
CA SER A 282 -11.91 19.53 37.35
C SER A 282 -11.58 19.68 38.84
N SER A 283 -11.34 20.91 39.31
CA SER A 283 -11.07 21.19 40.73
C SER A 283 -12.32 21.36 41.58
N ALA A 284 -13.46 21.71 40.99
CA ALA A 284 -14.75 21.84 41.68
C ALA A 284 -15.47 20.50 41.94
N THR A 285 -14.89 19.35 41.52
CA THR A 285 -15.45 18.03 41.85
C THR A 285 -15.01 17.65 43.28
N PRO A 286 -15.93 17.53 44.27
CA PRO A 286 -15.53 17.19 45.63
C PRO A 286 -14.95 15.77 45.67
N ARG A 287 -13.81 15.59 46.35
CA ARG A 287 -13.35 14.25 46.74
C ARG A 287 -14.42 13.64 47.65
N SER A 288 -15.18 12.66 47.17
CA SER A 288 -16.09 11.91 48.03
C SER A 288 -15.25 11.18 49.09
N SER A 289 -15.45 11.55 50.35
CA SER A 289 -14.90 10.83 51.50
C SER A 289 -15.47 9.41 51.52
N SER A 290 -14.60 8.42 51.33
CA SER A 290 -14.89 7.01 51.54
C SER A 290 -15.30 6.78 53.01
N PRO A 291 -16.33 5.97 53.31
CA PRO A 291 -16.64 5.61 54.70
C PRO A 291 -15.60 4.62 55.24
N SER A 292 -15.18 4.85 56.47
CA SER A 292 -14.29 3.98 57.26
C SER A 292 -14.95 2.61 57.51
N PRO A 293 -14.22 1.48 57.43
CA PRO A 293 -14.79 0.16 57.70
C PRO A 293 -14.99 -0.01 59.22
N ALA A 294 -16.22 -0.37 59.61
CA ALA A 294 -16.58 -0.71 60.98
C ALA A 294 -15.89 -2.00 61.43
N GLN A 295 -15.36 -1.98 62.66
CA GLN A 295 -14.86 -3.15 63.38
C GLN A 295 -16.03 -4.03 63.83
N GLU A 296 -16.06 -5.29 63.40
CA GLU A 296 -16.88 -6.33 64.02
C GLU A 296 -16.12 -6.98 65.18
N ALA A 297 -16.73 -6.95 66.37
CA ALA A 297 -16.31 -7.66 67.57
C ALA A 297 -16.72 -9.15 67.50
N PRO A 298 -15.98 -10.07 68.14
CA PRO A 298 -16.36 -11.46 68.20
C PRO A 298 -17.36 -11.71 69.34
N ALA A 299 -18.48 -12.36 69.04
CA ALA A 299 -19.38 -12.93 70.04
C ALA A 299 -19.04 -14.40 70.27
N THR A 300 -18.77 -14.74 71.53
CA THR A 300 -18.56 -16.08 72.07
C THR A 300 -19.88 -16.87 72.17
N LYS A 301 -19.82 -18.15 71.80
CA LYS A 301 -20.24 -19.29 72.65
C LYS A 301 -19.68 -20.60 72.12
#